data_AF-Q53CL6-F1
#
_entry.id   AF-Q53CL6-F1
#
_cell.length_a   1.000
_cell.length_b   1.000
_cell.length_c   1.000
_cell.angle_alpha   90.00
_cell.angle_beta   90.00
_cell.angle_gamma   90.00
#
_symmetry.space_group_name_H-M   'P 1'
#
loop_
_entity.id
_entity.type
_entity.pdbx_description
1 polymer ?
#
loop_
_entity_poly.entity_id
_entity_poly.type
_entity_poly.pdbx_seq_one_letter_code
_entity_poly.pdbx_strand_id
1 'polypeptide(L)' 'NEFGHPEWLDFPRKGNNESYHYARRQFHLTDDDLLRYKFLNNFDRDMNKLEERCGWLSAPQ' A
#
# COMPACT_ATOMS: atom_id res chain seq x y z
N ASN A 1 -0.67 2.36 0.58
CA ASN A 1 0.05 2.59 -0.69
C ASN A 1 1.40 1.90 -0.77
N GLU A 2 1.92 1.39 0.34
CA GLU A 2 3.17 0.65 0.53
C GLU A 2 3.44 -0.44 -0.52
N PHE A 3 2.42 -1.12 -1.03
CA PHE A 3 2.56 -2.13 -2.09
C PHE A 3 2.08 -1.67 -3.47
N GLY A 4 1.78 -0.39 -3.67
CA GLY A 4 1.27 0.15 -4.94
C GLY A 4 -0.12 -0.39 -5.30
N HIS A 5 -1.04 -0.44 -4.33
CA HIS A 5 -2.41 -0.90 -4.53
C HIS A 5 -3.02 -0.26 -5.79
N PRO A 6 -3.57 -1.05 -6.73
CA PRO A 6 -4.10 -0.54 -7.99
C PRO A 6 -5.42 0.23 -7.80
N GLU A 7 -5.94 0.81 -8.87
CA GLU A 7 -7.21 1.55 -8.90
C GLU A 7 -7.20 2.79 -7.98
N TRP A 8 -8.35 3.17 -7.43
CA TRP A 8 -8.54 4.31 -6.54
C TRP A 8 -9.54 3.95 -5.44
N LEU A 9 -9.62 4.80 -4.40
CA LEU A 9 -10.63 4.68 -3.35
C LEU A 9 -11.85 5.55 -3.72
N ASP A 10 -13.03 4.96 -3.76
CA ASP A 10 -14.30 5.69 -3.94
C ASP A 10 -15.33 5.15 -2.94
N PHE A 11 -15.97 6.04 -2.19
CA PHE A 11 -16.99 5.69 -1.20
C PHE A 11 -18.39 5.68 -1.85
N PRO A 12 -19.34 4.93 -1.29
CA PRO A 12 -20.74 4.97 -1.73
C PRO A 12 -21.29 6.40 -1.74
N ARG A 13 -21.79 6.83 -2.89
CA ARG A 13 -22.42 8.14 -3.11
C ARG A 13 -23.40 8.06 -4.27
N LYS A 14 -24.32 9.02 -4.37
CA LYS A 14 -25.29 9.07 -5.50
C LYS A 14 -24.61 8.99 -6.87
N GLY A 15 -23.45 9.65 -7.03
CA GLY A 15 -22.70 9.66 -8.28
C GLY A 15 -22.01 8.34 -8.64
N ASN A 16 -22.11 7.31 -7.80
CA ASN A 16 -21.66 5.94 -8.11
C ASN A 16 -22.70 4.87 -7.72
N ASN A 17 -23.98 5.26 -7.60
CA ASN A 17 -25.09 4.38 -7.20
C ASN A 17 -24.82 3.62 -5.90
N GLU A 18 -24.27 4.33 -4.90
CA GLU A 18 -24.07 3.78 -3.56
C GLU A 18 -23.15 2.54 -3.59
N SER A 19 -22.21 2.51 -4.56
CA SER A 19 -21.33 1.38 -4.80
C SER A 19 -20.22 1.28 -3.75
N TYR A 20 -20.01 0.06 -3.26
CA TYR A 20 -18.90 -0.30 -2.37
C TYR A 20 -17.72 -0.94 -3.12
N HIS A 21 -17.78 -1.04 -4.45
CA HIS A 21 -16.79 -1.78 -5.25
C HIS A 21 -15.34 -1.31 -5.03
N TYR A 22 -15.15 0.01 -4.93
CA TYR A 22 -13.84 0.64 -4.70
C TYR A 22 -13.58 1.00 -3.22
N ALA A 23 -14.56 0.81 -2.34
CA ALA A 23 -14.46 1.11 -0.91
C ALA A 23 -13.81 -0.05 -0.13
N ARG A 24 -12.70 -0.60 -0.65
CA ARG A 24 -12.04 -1.80 -0.11
C ARG A 24 -10.52 -1.75 -0.28
N ARG A 25 -9.82 -2.67 0.38
CA ARG A 25 -8.40 -2.96 0.16
C ARG A 25 -8.21 -4.41 -0.27
N GLN A 26 -7.42 -4.59 -1.33
CA GLN A 26 -7.07 -5.87 -1.95
C GLN A 26 -5.73 -6.37 -1.39
N PHE A 27 -5.69 -6.68 -0.09
CA PHE A 27 -4.44 -7.12 0.56
C PHE A 27 -3.88 -8.42 -0.03
N HIS A 28 -4.74 -9.29 -0.57
CA HIS A 28 -4.32 -10.52 -1.25
C HIS A 28 -3.35 -10.29 -2.42
N LEU A 29 -3.29 -9.07 -3.00
CA LEU A 29 -2.38 -8.75 -4.10
C LEU A 29 -0.90 -8.87 -3.71
N THR A 30 -0.55 -8.68 -2.44
CA THR A 30 0.83 -8.85 -1.96
C THR A 30 1.20 -10.30 -1.71
N ASP A 31 0.21 -11.15 -1.48
CA ASP A 31 0.40 -12.56 -1.11
C ASP A 31 0.45 -13.47 -2.34
N ASP A 32 -0.03 -12.98 -3.49
CA ASP A 32 0.01 -13.70 -4.76
C ASP A 32 1.42 -13.67 -5.36
N ASP A 33 2.06 -14.84 -5.39
CA ASP A 33 3.41 -15.00 -5.90
C ASP A 33 3.56 -14.82 -7.42
N LEU A 34 2.46 -14.89 -8.17
CA LEU A 34 2.44 -14.63 -9.61
C LEU A 34 2.36 -13.14 -9.92
N LEU A 35 1.98 -12.32 -8.94
CA LEU A 35 1.93 -10.87 -9.05
C LEU A 35 3.24 -10.21 -8.59
N ARG A 36 3.40 -8.93 -8.94
CA ARG A 36 4.62 -8.15 -8.67
C ARG A 36 4.49 -7.20 -7.48
N TYR A 37 3.31 -7.06 -6.88
CA TYR A 37 3.07 -6.16 -5.73
C TYR A 37 3.93 -6.51 -4.52
N LYS A 38 4.29 -7.79 -4.35
CA LYS A 38 5.22 -8.26 -3.32
C LYS A 38 6.58 -7.55 -3.36
N PHE A 39 7.05 -7.11 -4.52
CA PHE A 39 8.32 -6.41 -4.62
C PHE A 39 8.27 -5.01 -3.99
N LEU A 40 7.19 -4.26 -4.23
CA LEU A 40 6.99 -2.95 -3.60
C LEU A 40 6.77 -3.10 -2.09
N ASN A 41 5.96 -4.08 -1.68
CA ASN A 41 5.73 -4.38 -0.27
C ASN A 41 7.04 -4.74 0.47
N ASN A 42 7.88 -5.57 -0.16
CA ASN A 42 9.17 -5.95 0.42
C ASN A 42 10.14 -4.77 0.51
N PHE A 43 10.17 -3.91 -0.51
CA PHE A 43 10.99 -2.71 -0.50
C PHE A 43 10.56 -1.76 0.63
N ASP A 44 9.26 -1.48 0.77
CA ASP A 44 8.74 -0.60 1.83
C ASP A 44 9.05 -1.15 3.23
N ARG A 45 8.86 -2.46 3.43
CA ARG A 45 9.24 -3.14 4.68
C ARG A 45 10.72 -2.95 5.01
N ASP A 46 11.60 -3.19 4.03
CA ASP A 46 13.04 -3.17 4.27
C ASP A 46 13.57 -1.72 4.37
N MET A 47 12.93 -0.75 3.71
CA MET A 47 13.14 0.69 3.91
C MET A 47 12.87 1.10 5.36
N ASN A 48 11.72 0.72 5.92
CA ASN A 48 11.37 1.05 7.30
C ASN A 48 12.30 0.36 8.32
N LYS A 49 12.69 -0.90 8.07
CA LYS A 49 13.69 -1.59 8.92
C LYS A 49 15.06 -0.93 8.87
N LEU A 50 15.45 -0.40 7.70
CA LEU A 50 16.71 0.28 7.55
C LEU A 50 16.67 1.63 8.29
N GLU A 51 15.54 2.33 8.26
CA GLU A 51 15.30 3.53 9.05
C GLU A 51 15.42 3.23 10.55
N GLU A 52 14.75 2.20 11.06
CA GLU A 52 14.84 1.78 12.48
C GLU A 52 16.30 1.52 12.91
N ARG A 53 17.11 0.97 12.00
CA ARG A 53 18.53 0.66 12.27
C ARG A 53 19.44 1.88 12.20
N CYS A 54 19.20 2.78 11.23
CA CYS A 54 20.09 3.90 10.92
C CYS A 54 19.65 5.21 11.58
N GLY A 55 18.37 5.33 11.95
CA GLY A 55 17.77 6.48 12.60
C GLY A 55 17.82 7.78 11.79
N TRP A 56 17.85 7.71 10.45
CA TRP A 56 18.06 8.91 9.64
C TRP A 56 16.90 9.91 9.74
N LEU A 57 15.68 9.50 10.08
CA LEU A 57 14.58 10.45 10.28
C LEU A 57 14.77 11.32 11.52
N SER A 58 15.58 10.84 12.47
CA SER A 58 15.93 11.57 13.71
C SER A 58 17.30 12.24 13.64
N ALA A 59 17.98 12.19 12.48
CA ALA A 59 19.28 12.81 12.32
C ALA A 59 19.19 14.35 12.39
N PRO A 60 20.21 15.04 12.93
CA PRO A 60 20.27 16.50 12.89
C PRO A 60 20.22 17.00 11.44
N GLN A 61 19.49 18.10 11.21
CA GLN A 61 19.34 18.75 9.90
C GLN A 61 20.49 19.71 9.60
#